data_AF-A0A897NVT4-F1
#
_entry.id   AF-A0A897NVT4-F1
#
_cell.length_a   1.000
_cell.length_b   1.000
_cell.length_c   1.000
_cell.angle_alpha   90.00
_cell.angle_beta   90.00
_cell.angle_gamma   90.00
#
_symmetry.space_group_name_H-M   'P 1'
#
loop_
_entity.id
_entity.type
_entity.pdbx_description
1 polymer ?
#
loop_
_entity_poly.entity_id
_entity_poly.type
_entity_poly.pdbx_seq_one_letter_code
_entity_poly.pdbx_strand_id
1 'polypeptide(L)'
;MSSSVDRQYKFAPKTFDVPERGQILIEDCPGSIGEQLRRANFDQISPGVYKKTQKGFDDETEYKVVTATLKGTNLRIEASDVVGVVSLTPSSKIQINPKIDWEHIFDMVLAVYDQNRSIEYHGVPLQSFLSDDIELSDVFLILAINYLEGIDIIHRNGFIRNLETRRADLDDVRGEIDVERTLVNQAEGSTQVHCILKEVEYDNPANSLLHYAGTVLLRLFREHSDEYDHPAYDHIFSQVHREVRELEEIGVTSSPRKMPEYRSFSLYDLPKQRHYYQKALDVSKAIASSSLGQQLQEGQRELTVDYVLNMESLFEQYSQVVIERQLESVREYDYLDDLMNVTSARSPTVKPFEGEGGIYHQPDHAIERGEETLAVLDSKYYAEGHDPVKESPSRSRLFSYAYLLYADHLGFLCPLLEPRTRRVKQTDAELEIISPENGFTLEDYDDTVHDYLHKLLVEEYPELRAFRAVFENKLALDGADKTDLERARDMSGPFTFRDEKEFSLRVVKAAANEHSWNVRNRDDLEQGGSWTRDQIETRCGNYYEHATTCIPVFCREDGSEWIDLYFLQNGAGEVTKEGPLKLL
;
A
#
# COMPACT_ATOMS: atom_id res chain seq x y z
N MET A 1 4.92 -2.68 36.15
CA MET A 1 4.29 -1.34 36.11
C MET A 1 2.82 -1.54 35.77
N SER A 2 1.93 -0.82 36.44
CA SER A 2 0.47 -1.02 36.44
C SER A 2 -0.11 -1.08 35.02
N SER A 3 -0.52 -2.28 34.56
CA SER A 3 -1.20 -2.43 33.28
C SER A 3 -2.63 -1.90 33.44
N SER A 4 -2.88 -0.69 32.95
CA SER A 4 -4.24 -0.21 32.74
C SER A 4 -4.91 -1.15 31.74
N VAL A 5 -6.01 -1.75 32.14
CA VAL A 5 -6.92 -2.43 31.21
C VAL A 5 -7.67 -1.32 30.48
N ASP A 6 -7.65 -1.32 29.15
CA ASP A 6 -8.26 -0.27 28.33
C ASP A 6 -9.78 -0.27 28.47
N ARG A 7 -10.40 -1.47 28.48
CA ARG A 7 -11.84 -1.65 28.68
C ARG A 7 -12.17 -2.92 29.45
N GLN A 8 -13.25 -2.85 30.22
CA GLN A 8 -13.82 -3.99 30.95
C GLN A 8 -15.17 -4.37 30.34
N TYR A 9 -15.37 -5.66 30.13
CA TYR A 9 -16.59 -6.24 29.58
C TYR A 9 -17.10 -7.37 30.47
N LYS A 10 -18.39 -7.67 30.34
CA LYS A 10 -18.98 -8.92 30.85
C LYS A 10 -19.10 -9.93 29.73
N PHE A 11 -18.85 -11.20 30.04
CA PHE A 11 -18.96 -12.28 29.07
C PHE A 11 -20.39 -12.38 28.52
N ALA A 12 -20.52 -12.32 27.21
CA ALA A 12 -21.76 -12.41 26.46
C ALA A 12 -21.44 -12.88 25.03
N PRO A 13 -22.40 -13.50 24.31
CA PRO A 13 -22.23 -13.87 22.91
C PRO A 13 -22.33 -12.61 22.03
N LYS A 14 -21.24 -11.85 21.96
CA LYS A 14 -21.11 -10.60 21.21
C LYS A 14 -19.68 -10.38 20.72
N THR A 15 -19.46 -9.27 20.02
CA THR A 15 -18.14 -8.76 19.66
C THR A 15 -17.55 -7.92 20.80
N PHE A 16 -16.26 -8.08 21.08
CA PHE A 16 -15.51 -7.33 22.06
C PHE A 16 -14.44 -6.48 21.37
N ASP A 17 -14.53 -5.15 21.51
CA ASP A 17 -13.54 -4.24 20.93
C ASP A 17 -12.27 -4.18 21.77
N VAL A 18 -11.14 -4.34 21.10
CA VAL A 18 -9.79 -4.22 21.64
C VAL A 18 -9.00 -3.29 20.72
N PRO A 19 -8.35 -2.24 21.22
CA PRO A 19 -7.43 -1.48 20.36
C PRO A 19 -6.21 -2.35 20.02
N GLU A 20 -5.62 -2.15 18.85
CA GLU A 20 -4.35 -2.78 18.47
C GLU A 20 -3.27 -2.51 19.54
N ARG A 21 -2.48 -3.53 19.92
CA ARG A 21 -1.56 -3.54 21.09
C ARG A 21 -2.23 -3.24 22.44
N GLY A 22 -3.55 -3.24 22.50
CA GLY A 22 -4.36 -2.97 23.67
C GLY A 22 -4.67 -4.20 24.53
N GLN A 23 -5.28 -3.95 25.67
CA GLN A 23 -5.62 -4.95 26.68
C GLN A 23 -7.03 -4.75 27.23
N ILE A 24 -7.84 -5.80 27.20
CA ILE A 24 -9.19 -5.78 27.79
C ILE A 24 -9.34 -6.87 28.85
N LEU A 25 -10.33 -6.69 29.72
CA LEU A 25 -10.73 -7.67 30.72
C LEU A 25 -12.18 -8.08 30.48
N ILE A 26 -12.43 -9.38 30.32
CA ILE A 26 -13.76 -9.95 30.27
C ILE A 26 -14.02 -10.66 31.60
N GLU A 27 -15.03 -10.22 32.32
CA GLU A 27 -15.46 -10.76 33.60
C GLU A 27 -16.61 -11.77 33.43
N ASP A 28 -16.89 -12.55 34.48
CA ASP A 28 -17.97 -13.55 34.52
C ASP A 28 -17.88 -14.66 33.45
N CYS A 29 -16.66 -15.07 33.07
CA CYS A 29 -16.46 -16.15 32.11
C CYS A 29 -16.93 -17.50 32.67
N PRO A 30 -17.59 -18.35 31.84
CA PRO A 30 -18.04 -19.67 32.27
C PRO A 30 -16.86 -20.59 32.58
N GLY A 31 -17.04 -21.56 33.47
CA GLY A 31 -16.00 -22.55 33.79
C GLY A 31 -15.49 -23.36 32.59
N SER A 32 -16.27 -23.43 31.50
CA SER A 32 -15.92 -24.06 30.22
C SER A 32 -15.10 -23.18 29.28
N ILE A 33 -14.77 -21.94 29.64
CA ILE A 33 -14.12 -20.97 28.73
C ILE A 33 -12.79 -21.50 28.16
N GLY A 34 -12.02 -22.24 28.94
CA GLY A 34 -10.76 -22.86 28.48
C GLY A 34 -10.96 -23.88 27.36
N GLU A 35 -12.06 -24.63 27.35
CA GLU A 35 -12.41 -25.54 26.25
C GLU A 35 -12.92 -24.78 25.02
N GLN A 36 -13.68 -23.69 25.26
CA GLN A 36 -14.18 -22.84 24.19
C GLN A 36 -13.04 -22.12 23.45
N LEU A 37 -12.02 -21.65 24.17
CA LEU A 37 -10.80 -21.08 23.57
C LEU A 37 -10.07 -22.09 22.69
N ARG A 38 -9.89 -23.33 23.14
CA ARG A 38 -9.27 -24.39 22.32
C ARG A 38 -10.08 -24.70 21.06
N ARG A 39 -11.42 -24.69 21.15
CA ARG A 39 -12.30 -24.84 19.97
C ARG A 39 -12.24 -23.66 19.01
N ALA A 40 -11.84 -22.49 19.49
CA ALA A 40 -11.59 -21.29 18.68
C ALA A 40 -10.11 -21.20 18.20
N ASN A 41 -9.41 -22.33 18.13
CA ASN A 41 -8.01 -22.46 17.69
C ASN A 41 -7.00 -21.66 18.54
N PHE A 42 -7.21 -21.57 19.86
CA PHE A 42 -6.16 -21.12 20.76
C PHE A 42 -5.30 -22.28 21.26
N ASP A 43 -3.99 -22.14 21.12
CA ASP A 43 -3.01 -23.04 21.70
C ASP A 43 -2.72 -22.69 23.15
N GLN A 44 -2.74 -23.68 24.02
CA GLN A 44 -2.41 -23.49 25.42
C GLN A 44 -0.88 -23.56 25.62
N ILE A 45 -0.27 -22.41 25.92
CA ILE A 45 1.18 -22.33 26.17
C ILE A 45 1.51 -22.71 27.61
N SER A 46 0.68 -22.29 28.56
CA SER A 46 0.86 -22.59 29.98
C SER A 46 -0.50 -22.65 30.70
N PRO A 47 -0.55 -23.10 31.97
CA PRO A 47 -1.80 -23.15 32.73
C PRO A 47 -2.49 -21.78 32.78
N GLY A 48 -3.67 -21.67 32.17
CA GLY A 48 -4.44 -20.43 32.10
C GLY A 48 -3.94 -19.41 31.07
N VAL A 49 -2.95 -19.73 30.22
CA VAL A 49 -2.49 -18.83 29.15
C VAL A 49 -2.66 -19.52 27.80
N TYR A 50 -3.46 -18.87 26.95
CA TYR A 50 -3.86 -19.33 25.64
C TYR A 50 -3.39 -18.30 24.61
N LYS A 51 -2.80 -18.74 23.51
CA LYS A 51 -2.33 -17.87 22.42
C LYS A 51 -3.01 -18.30 21.14
N LYS A 52 -3.51 -17.33 20.39
CA LYS A 52 -3.93 -17.52 19.00
C LYS A 52 -2.79 -17.02 18.12
N THR A 53 -2.27 -17.91 17.30
CA THR A 53 -1.29 -17.60 16.27
C THR A 53 -1.91 -17.76 14.89
N GLN A 54 -1.33 -17.07 13.93
CA GLN A 54 -1.68 -17.14 12.53
C GLN A 54 -0.41 -17.46 11.75
N LYS A 55 -0.42 -18.57 11.00
CA LYS A 55 0.69 -18.88 10.10
C LYS A 55 0.57 -18.01 8.85
N GLY A 56 1.70 -17.42 8.46
CA GLY A 56 1.88 -16.80 7.15
C GLY A 56 1.85 -17.85 6.05
N PHE A 57 1.65 -17.41 4.81
CA PHE A 57 1.46 -18.29 3.66
C PHE A 57 2.70 -19.12 3.30
N ASP A 58 3.90 -18.67 3.64
CA ASP A 58 5.15 -19.38 3.34
C ASP A 58 5.51 -20.44 4.39
N ASP A 59 4.62 -20.73 5.36
CA ASP A 59 4.83 -21.64 6.50
C ASP A 59 6.04 -21.30 7.42
N GLU A 60 6.88 -20.32 7.05
CA GLU A 60 8.08 -19.91 7.80
C GLU A 60 7.80 -18.88 8.91
N THR A 61 6.71 -18.11 8.80
CA THR A 61 6.40 -16.99 9.70
C THR A 61 5.11 -17.24 10.47
N GLU A 62 5.15 -17.19 11.80
CA GLU A 62 3.97 -17.36 12.66
C GLU A 62 3.70 -16.08 13.45
N TYR A 63 2.61 -15.40 13.12
CA TYR A 63 2.19 -14.16 13.76
C TYR A 63 1.40 -14.46 15.02
N LYS A 64 1.70 -13.72 16.09
CA LYS A 64 0.87 -13.71 17.29
C LYS A 64 -0.30 -12.78 17.02
N VAL A 65 -1.53 -13.20 17.29
CA VAL A 65 -2.73 -12.36 17.09
C VAL A 65 -3.34 -11.92 18.42
N VAL A 66 -3.60 -12.87 19.32
CA VAL A 66 -4.17 -12.57 20.64
C VAL A 66 -3.56 -13.48 21.71
N THR A 67 -3.35 -12.95 22.91
CA THR A 67 -3.10 -13.73 24.12
C THR A 67 -4.23 -13.59 25.10
N ALA A 68 -4.83 -14.71 25.48
CA ALA A 68 -5.89 -14.79 26.45
C ALA A 68 -5.36 -15.44 27.74
N THR A 69 -5.37 -14.69 28.84
CA THR A 69 -4.93 -15.12 30.17
C THR A 69 -6.14 -15.25 31.10
N LEU A 70 -6.46 -16.47 31.48
CA LEU A 70 -7.55 -16.82 32.38
C LEU A 70 -7.06 -16.83 33.84
N LYS A 71 -7.69 -15.99 34.68
CA LYS A 71 -7.48 -15.95 36.14
C LYS A 71 -8.84 -16.05 36.84
N GLY A 72 -9.17 -17.23 37.34
CA GLY A 72 -10.49 -17.49 37.95
C GLY A 72 -11.60 -17.40 36.90
N THR A 73 -12.55 -16.50 37.11
CA THR A 73 -13.65 -16.19 36.17
C THR A 73 -13.32 -15.04 35.21
N ASN A 74 -12.12 -14.48 35.28
CA ASN A 74 -11.75 -13.30 34.51
C ASN A 74 -10.77 -13.69 33.40
N LEU A 75 -11.07 -13.26 32.18
CA LEU A 75 -10.24 -13.46 30.99
C LEU A 75 -9.63 -12.13 30.56
N ARG A 76 -8.32 -12.01 30.68
CA ARG A 76 -7.56 -10.88 30.16
C ARG A 76 -7.14 -11.17 28.73
N ILE A 77 -7.44 -10.28 27.81
CA ILE A 77 -7.12 -10.40 26.39
C ILE A 77 -6.12 -9.31 26.04
N GLU A 78 -5.01 -9.69 25.40
CA GLU A 78 -3.98 -8.78 24.91
C GLU A 78 -3.86 -8.98 23.40
N ALA A 79 -4.17 -7.93 22.64
CA ALA A 79 -3.99 -7.90 21.19
C ALA A 79 -2.54 -7.60 20.84
N SER A 80 -2.08 -8.13 19.71
CA SER A 80 -0.79 -7.78 19.11
C SER A 80 -0.95 -6.62 18.12
N ASP A 81 -0.01 -6.50 17.18
CA ASP A 81 0.16 -5.51 16.12
C ASP A 81 -0.65 -5.82 14.85
N VAL A 82 -1.80 -6.46 15.01
CA VAL A 82 -2.57 -7.00 13.90
C VAL A 82 -4.03 -6.59 14.06
N VAL A 83 -4.65 -6.12 12.98
CA VAL A 83 -6.02 -5.57 13.02
C VAL A 83 -7.01 -6.47 12.31
N GLY A 84 -8.27 -6.43 12.74
CA GLY A 84 -9.35 -7.23 12.18
C GLY A 84 -10.11 -8.05 13.22
N VAL A 85 -10.90 -9.02 12.77
CA VAL A 85 -11.85 -9.76 13.61
C VAL A 85 -11.36 -11.18 13.83
N VAL A 86 -11.31 -11.61 15.09
CA VAL A 86 -10.95 -12.99 15.45
C VAL A 86 -11.95 -13.63 16.40
N SER A 87 -12.26 -14.89 16.15
CA SER A 87 -13.10 -15.69 17.02
C SER A 87 -12.42 -15.92 18.37
N LEU A 88 -13.11 -15.55 19.45
CA LEU A 88 -12.70 -15.78 20.85
C LEU A 88 -13.32 -17.07 21.38
N THR A 89 -14.59 -17.30 21.07
CA THR A 89 -15.32 -18.56 21.33
C THR A 89 -16.18 -18.88 20.11
N PRO A 90 -16.78 -20.09 20.03
CA PRO A 90 -17.79 -20.41 19.02
C PRO A 90 -18.94 -19.40 18.84
N SER A 91 -19.19 -18.54 19.83
CA SER A 91 -20.32 -17.60 19.87
C SER A 91 -19.91 -16.17 20.20
N SER A 92 -18.61 -15.84 20.22
CA SER A 92 -18.14 -14.49 20.55
C SER A 92 -16.84 -14.17 19.82
N LYS A 93 -16.66 -12.90 19.43
CA LYS A 93 -15.54 -12.43 18.62
C LYS A 93 -14.78 -11.31 19.34
N ILE A 94 -13.52 -11.11 18.96
CA ILE A 94 -12.72 -9.93 19.30
C ILE A 94 -12.55 -9.14 18.01
N GLN A 95 -12.84 -7.85 18.06
CA GLN A 95 -12.50 -6.91 16.99
C GLN A 95 -11.30 -6.10 17.44
N ILE A 96 -10.18 -6.26 16.73
CA ILE A 96 -8.95 -5.52 16.96
C ILE A 96 -8.98 -4.28 16.07
N ASN A 97 -9.25 -3.14 16.68
CA ASN A 97 -9.43 -1.88 15.97
C ASN A 97 -8.06 -1.23 15.67
N PRO A 98 -7.85 -0.74 14.43
CA PRO A 98 -6.66 0.00 14.06
C PRO A 98 -6.55 1.34 14.79
N LYS A 99 -5.34 1.93 14.74
CA LYS A 99 -5.06 3.26 15.29
C LYS A 99 -5.44 4.40 14.32
N ILE A 100 -5.52 4.08 13.03
CA ILE A 100 -5.98 4.97 11.95
C ILE A 100 -7.33 4.45 11.45
N ASP A 101 -8.10 5.31 10.80
CA ASP A 101 -9.41 4.95 10.29
C ASP A 101 -9.33 3.90 9.16
N TRP A 102 -10.35 3.04 9.08
CA TRP A 102 -10.41 1.93 8.11
C TRP A 102 -10.38 2.42 6.67
N GLU A 103 -10.97 3.58 6.38
CA GLU A 103 -10.93 4.23 5.06
C GLU A 103 -9.47 4.36 4.57
N HIS A 104 -8.58 4.91 5.40
CA HIS A 104 -7.16 5.04 5.05
C HIS A 104 -6.45 3.70 4.92
N ILE A 105 -6.87 2.66 5.66
CA ILE A 105 -6.31 1.32 5.52
C ILE A 105 -6.68 0.73 4.15
N PHE A 106 -7.91 0.93 3.69
CA PHE A 106 -8.31 0.46 2.36
C PHE A 106 -7.56 1.16 1.27
N ASP A 107 -7.41 2.48 1.36
CA ASP A 107 -6.67 3.24 0.37
C ASP A 107 -5.19 2.83 0.33
N MET A 108 -4.57 2.53 1.49
CA MET A 108 -3.22 1.97 1.54
C MET A 108 -3.14 0.59 0.87
N VAL A 109 -4.10 -0.30 1.15
CA VAL A 109 -4.19 -1.62 0.51
C VAL A 109 -4.33 -1.46 -1.01
N LEU A 110 -5.21 -0.57 -1.48
CA LEU A 110 -5.41 -0.31 -2.90
C LEU A 110 -4.14 0.23 -3.57
N ALA A 111 -3.47 1.20 -2.94
CA ALA A 111 -2.22 1.77 -3.45
C ALA A 111 -1.10 0.74 -3.56
N VAL A 112 -0.99 -0.19 -2.60
CA VAL A 112 -0.03 -1.30 -2.67
C VAL A 112 -0.40 -2.29 -3.79
N TYR A 113 -1.69 -2.60 -3.94
CA TYR A 113 -2.18 -3.53 -4.96
C TYR A 113 -1.95 -3.04 -6.39
N ASP A 114 -2.25 -1.78 -6.70
CA ASP A 114 -2.11 -1.19 -8.04
C ASP A 114 -0.68 -1.26 -8.59
N GLN A 115 0.32 -1.33 -7.72
CA GLN A 115 1.73 -1.50 -8.08
C GLN A 115 2.16 -2.97 -8.30
N ASN A 116 1.21 -3.92 -8.43
CA ASN A 116 1.45 -5.36 -8.50
C ASN A 116 2.26 -5.91 -7.31
N ARG A 117 2.16 -5.26 -6.14
CA ARG A 117 2.78 -5.76 -4.91
C ARG A 117 1.80 -6.71 -4.25
N SER A 118 2.29 -7.89 -3.87
CA SER A 118 1.46 -8.85 -3.15
C SER A 118 1.20 -8.35 -1.74
N ILE A 119 -0.07 -8.14 -1.39
CA ILE A 119 -0.44 -7.85 -0.01
C ILE A 119 -0.53 -9.19 0.71
N GLU A 120 0.32 -9.38 1.72
CA GLU A 120 0.28 -10.59 2.53
C GLU A 120 -1.02 -10.61 3.36
N TYR A 121 -2.02 -11.31 2.83
CA TYR A 121 -3.24 -11.63 3.56
C TYR A 121 -3.01 -12.74 4.55
N HIS A 122 -3.74 -12.71 5.66
CA HIS A 122 -3.70 -13.78 6.65
C HIS A 122 -5.13 -14.12 7.11
N GLY A 123 -5.95 -14.59 6.18
CA GLY A 123 -7.26 -15.16 6.54
C GLY A 123 -7.13 -16.45 7.31
N VAL A 124 -7.97 -16.65 8.32
CA VAL A 124 -8.13 -17.97 8.94
C VAL A 124 -9.01 -18.82 8.03
N PRO A 125 -8.57 -20.03 7.62
CA PRO A 125 -9.52 -21.03 7.15
C PRO A 125 -10.34 -21.51 8.35
N LEU A 126 -11.56 -20.98 8.53
CA LEU A 126 -12.46 -21.50 9.56
C LEU A 126 -13.33 -22.62 9.03
N GLN A 127 -13.14 -23.80 9.61
CA GLN A 127 -14.19 -24.81 9.70
C GLN A 127 -15.21 -24.35 10.74
N SER A 128 -16.44 -24.14 10.26
CA SER A 128 -17.71 -24.13 10.99
C SER A 128 -17.85 -23.16 12.18
N PHE A 129 -18.32 -21.92 11.96
CA PHE A 129 -19.07 -21.17 12.99
C PHE A 129 -20.13 -20.23 12.38
N LEU A 130 -21.20 -20.03 13.15
CA LEU A 130 -22.41 -19.24 12.87
C LEU A 130 -22.54 -18.20 13.99
N SER A 131 -22.51 -16.91 13.69
CA SER A 131 -23.13 -15.86 14.53
C SER A 131 -23.06 -14.49 13.86
N ASP A 132 -24.21 -13.82 13.91
CA ASP A 132 -24.53 -12.51 13.33
C ASP A 132 -23.70 -11.35 13.88
N ASP A 133 -23.79 -10.22 13.18
CA ASP A 133 -23.21 -8.89 13.39
C ASP A 133 -21.73 -8.75 12.98
N ILE A 134 -21.47 -8.46 11.69
CA ILE A 134 -20.25 -7.83 11.16
C ILE A 134 -20.60 -6.93 9.96
N GLU A 135 -20.27 -5.63 10.04
CA GLU A 135 -20.31 -4.72 8.88
C GLU A 135 -19.36 -5.21 7.77
N LEU A 136 -19.97 -5.52 6.62
CA LEU A 136 -19.42 -6.33 5.53
C LEU A 136 -18.58 -5.49 4.55
N SER A 137 -18.80 -4.18 4.51
CA SER A 137 -18.18 -3.22 3.59
C SER A 137 -16.66 -3.32 3.58
N ASP A 138 -16.07 -3.57 4.74
CA ASP A 138 -14.67 -3.31 4.99
C ASP A 138 -13.73 -4.47 4.56
N VAL A 139 -14.14 -5.74 4.67
CA VAL A 139 -13.19 -6.86 4.51
C VAL A 139 -13.20 -7.47 3.10
N PHE A 140 -14.30 -7.32 2.35
CA PHE A 140 -14.47 -8.07 1.10
C PHE A 140 -13.54 -7.62 -0.04
N LEU A 141 -13.15 -6.33 -0.06
CA LEU A 141 -12.20 -5.81 -1.04
C LEU A 141 -10.83 -6.52 -0.91
N ILE A 142 -10.40 -6.72 0.33
CA ILE A 142 -9.15 -7.43 0.63
C ILE A 142 -9.27 -8.91 0.25
N LEU A 143 -10.42 -9.54 0.51
CA LEU A 143 -10.69 -10.90 0.03
C LEU A 143 -10.64 -10.99 -1.50
N ALA A 144 -11.16 -9.98 -2.20
CA ALA A 144 -11.16 -9.92 -3.65
C ALA A 144 -9.74 -9.79 -4.22
N ILE A 145 -8.92 -8.89 -3.67
CA ILE A 145 -7.49 -8.76 -4.04
C ILE A 145 -6.77 -10.10 -3.89
N ASN A 146 -6.98 -10.78 -2.76
CA ASN A 146 -6.31 -12.05 -2.49
C ASN A 146 -6.81 -13.21 -3.34
N TYR A 147 -8.09 -13.18 -3.69
CA TYR A 147 -8.67 -14.10 -4.64
C TYR A 147 -8.03 -13.91 -6.02
N LEU A 148 -7.89 -12.68 -6.49
CA LEU A 148 -7.25 -12.35 -7.77
C LEU A 148 -5.77 -12.74 -7.80
N GLU A 149 -5.01 -12.41 -6.75
CA GLU A 149 -3.60 -12.84 -6.64
C GLU A 149 -3.47 -14.37 -6.63
N GLY A 150 -4.39 -15.08 -5.97
CA GLY A 150 -4.44 -16.54 -5.98
C GLY A 150 -4.71 -17.09 -7.39
N ILE A 151 -5.61 -16.47 -8.14
CA ILE A 151 -5.94 -16.86 -9.52
C ILE A 151 -4.79 -16.55 -10.47
N ASP A 152 -4.08 -15.43 -10.32
CA ASP A 152 -2.95 -15.09 -11.18
C ASP A 152 -1.83 -16.15 -11.11
N ILE A 153 -1.56 -16.69 -9.91
CA ILE A 153 -0.64 -17.83 -9.75
C ILE A 153 -1.13 -19.04 -10.54
N ILE A 154 -2.44 -19.29 -10.57
CA ILE A 154 -3.03 -20.40 -11.32
C ILE A 154 -2.93 -20.14 -12.82
N HIS A 155 -3.17 -18.92 -13.30
CA HIS A 155 -2.99 -18.56 -14.72
C HIS A 155 -1.57 -18.84 -15.20
N ARG A 156 -0.56 -18.45 -14.41
CA ARG A 156 0.85 -18.70 -14.74
C ARG A 156 1.20 -20.19 -14.82
N ASN A 157 0.53 -21.05 -14.05
CA ASN A 157 0.83 -22.48 -13.95
C ASN A 157 -0.19 -23.41 -14.66
N GLY A 158 -1.31 -22.85 -15.12
CA GLY A 158 -2.44 -23.53 -15.76
C GLY A 158 -3.49 -24.09 -14.79
N PHE A 159 -4.74 -24.14 -15.26
CA PHE A 159 -5.85 -24.72 -14.51
C PHE A 159 -5.77 -26.26 -14.42
N ILE A 160 -6.26 -26.82 -13.30
CA ILE A 160 -6.41 -28.27 -13.14
C ILE A 160 -7.47 -28.75 -14.12
N ARG A 161 -7.17 -29.88 -14.76
CA ARG A 161 -8.02 -30.50 -15.76
C ARG A 161 -8.19 -31.98 -15.46
N ASN A 162 -9.43 -32.45 -15.55
CA ASN A 162 -9.77 -33.85 -15.55
C ASN A 162 -9.78 -34.37 -16.99
N LEU A 163 -9.39 -35.63 -17.16
CA LEU A 163 -9.49 -36.31 -18.46
C LEU A 163 -10.66 -37.27 -18.39
N GLU A 164 -11.79 -36.88 -18.97
CA GLU A 164 -12.95 -37.75 -19.07
C GLU A 164 -12.85 -38.61 -20.32
N THR A 165 -13.14 -39.90 -20.16
CA THR A 165 -13.17 -40.82 -21.29
C THR A 165 -14.59 -40.94 -21.80
N ARG A 166 -14.87 -40.30 -22.93
CA ARG A 166 -16.16 -40.34 -23.60
C ARG A 166 -16.12 -41.33 -24.75
N ARG A 167 -17.15 -42.16 -24.88
CA ARG A 167 -17.33 -43.06 -26.03
C ARG A 167 -18.45 -42.53 -26.89
N ALA A 168 -18.18 -42.30 -28.17
CA ALA A 168 -19.14 -41.71 -29.10
C ALA A 168 -18.97 -42.25 -30.51
N ASP A 169 -20.08 -42.34 -31.24
CA ASP A 169 -20.10 -42.60 -32.66
C ASP A 169 -19.91 -41.27 -33.41
N LEU A 170 -18.85 -41.18 -34.20
CA LEU A 170 -18.46 -39.94 -34.88
C LEU A 170 -18.38 -40.16 -36.39
N ASP A 171 -18.83 -39.15 -37.14
CA ASP A 171 -18.61 -39.06 -38.58
C ASP A 171 -17.17 -38.62 -38.90
N ASP A 172 -16.62 -37.68 -38.11
CA ASP A 172 -15.23 -37.24 -38.18
C ASP A 172 -14.39 -37.92 -37.08
N VAL A 173 -13.57 -38.89 -37.50
CA VAL A 173 -12.78 -39.73 -36.60
C VAL A 173 -11.76 -38.90 -35.82
N ARG A 174 -11.83 -38.98 -34.48
CA ARG A 174 -10.86 -38.39 -33.55
C ARG A 174 -10.66 -39.34 -32.36
N GLY A 175 -9.47 -39.34 -31.77
CA GLY A 175 -9.15 -40.20 -30.61
C GLY A 175 -8.81 -41.64 -30.99
N GLU A 176 -9.03 -42.57 -30.07
CA GLU A 176 -8.77 -44.00 -30.27
C GLU A 176 -10.01 -44.69 -30.85
N ILE A 177 -9.86 -45.47 -31.92
CA ILE A 177 -10.97 -46.15 -32.57
C ILE A 177 -11.23 -47.48 -31.86
N ASP A 178 -12.47 -47.70 -31.43
CA ASP A 178 -12.95 -49.01 -30.97
C ASP A 178 -13.38 -49.81 -32.20
N VAL A 179 -12.46 -50.63 -32.70
CA VAL A 179 -12.66 -51.41 -33.93
C VAL A 179 -13.81 -52.41 -33.77
N GLU A 180 -13.95 -53.01 -32.59
CA GLU A 180 -15.00 -54.00 -32.34
C GLU A 180 -16.38 -53.37 -32.49
N ARG A 181 -16.60 -52.23 -31.83
CA ARG A 181 -17.89 -51.53 -31.87
C ARG A 181 -18.14 -50.84 -33.21
N THR A 182 -17.10 -50.36 -33.88
CA THR A 182 -17.20 -49.82 -35.24
C THR A 182 -17.66 -50.87 -36.24
N LEU A 183 -17.17 -52.12 -36.13
CA LEU A 183 -17.61 -53.22 -37.00
C LEU A 183 -19.08 -53.59 -36.74
N VAL A 184 -19.55 -53.51 -35.49
CA VAL A 184 -20.98 -53.68 -35.15
C VAL A 184 -21.82 -52.57 -35.80
N ASN A 185 -21.41 -51.30 -35.67
CA ASN A 185 -22.11 -50.18 -36.30
C ASN A 185 -22.21 -50.36 -37.83
N GLN A 186 -21.13 -50.81 -38.48
CA GLN A 186 -21.13 -51.11 -39.92
C GLN A 186 -22.06 -52.27 -40.29
N ALA A 187 -22.11 -53.32 -39.46
CA ALA A 187 -23.03 -54.44 -39.65
C ALA A 187 -24.50 -54.01 -39.50
N GLU A 188 -24.78 -53.01 -38.66
CA GLU A 188 -26.10 -52.39 -38.47
C GLU A 188 -26.42 -51.30 -39.50
N GLY A 189 -25.50 -51.01 -40.43
CA GLY A 189 -25.69 -50.05 -41.53
C GLY A 189 -25.36 -48.60 -41.21
N SER A 190 -24.76 -48.31 -40.05
CA SER A 190 -24.24 -46.99 -39.69
C SER A 190 -22.86 -46.76 -40.30
N THR A 191 -22.62 -45.55 -40.81
CA THR A 191 -21.32 -45.11 -41.32
C THR A 191 -20.43 -44.49 -40.23
N GLN A 192 -20.96 -44.33 -39.01
CA GLN A 192 -20.26 -43.69 -37.90
C GLN A 192 -19.25 -44.64 -37.25
N VAL A 193 -18.08 -44.09 -36.94
CA VAL A 193 -16.97 -44.81 -36.31
C VAL A 193 -17.06 -44.65 -34.80
N HIS A 194 -17.05 -45.75 -34.06
CA HIS A 194 -17.05 -45.70 -32.60
C HIS A 194 -15.67 -45.31 -32.11
N CYS A 195 -15.58 -44.16 -31.45
CA CYS A 195 -14.34 -43.59 -30.95
C CYS A 195 -14.38 -43.44 -29.42
N ILE A 196 -13.24 -43.71 -28.80
CA ILE A 196 -12.93 -43.41 -27.41
C ILE A 196 -12.15 -42.08 -27.41
N LEU A 197 -12.83 -41.04 -26.96
CA LEU A 197 -12.30 -39.69 -26.82
C LEU A 197 -11.79 -39.48 -25.40
N LYS A 198 -10.66 -38.79 -25.27
CA LYS A 198 -10.22 -38.20 -24.01
C LYS A 198 -10.51 -36.72 -24.08
N GLU A 199 -11.60 -36.29 -23.46
CA GLU A 199 -12.01 -34.89 -23.40
C GLU A 199 -11.42 -34.25 -22.14
N VAL A 200 -11.04 -32.99 -22.26
CA VAL A 200 -10.49 -32.22 -21.16
C VAL A 200 -11.65 -31.50 -20.49
N GLU A 201 -11.85 -31.76 -19.20
CA GLU A 201 -12.88 -31.11 -18.40
C GLU A 201 -12.24 -30.27 -17.29
N TYR A 202 -12.64 -29.00 -17.23
CA TYR A 202 -12.16 -28.07 -16.20
C TYR A 202 -13.11 -27.98 -15.00
N ASP A 203 -14.35 -28.46 -15.10
CA ASP A 203 -15.32 -28.44 -13.99
C ASP A 203 -15.00 -29.50 -12.93
N ASN A 204 -14.06 -29.18 -12.04
CA ASN A 204 -13.68 -30.01 -10.91
C ASN A 204 -13.87 -29.24 -9.59
N PRO A 205 -13.90 -29.91 -8.42
CA PRO A 205 -14.18 -29.26 -7.14
C PRO A 205 -13.28 -28.06 -6.81
N ALA A 206 -12.03 -28.06 -7.29
CA ALA A 206 -11.11 -26.94 -7.11
C ALA A 206 -11.59 -25.72 -7.92
N ASN A 207 -11.73 -25.88 -9.24
CA ASN A 207 -12.12 -24.78 -10.13
C ASN A 207 -13.55 -24.31 -9.88
N SER A 208 -14.50 -25.23 -9.61
CA SER A 208 -15.88 -24.87 -9.27
C SER A 208 -15.95 -24.06 -7.97
N LEU A 209 -15.06 -24.31 -7.00
CA LEU A 209 -14.96 -23.52 -5.77
C LEU A 209 -14.42 -22.11 -6.05
N LEU A 210 -13.39 -21.97 -6.90
CA LEU A 210 -12.89 -20.66 -7.33
C LEU A 210 -14.00 -19.86 -8.02
N HIS A 211 -14.74 -20.50 -8.91
CA HIS A 211 -15.88 -19.88 -9.59
C HIS A 211 -16.99 -19.48 -8.60
N TYR A 212 -17.28 -20.32 -7.61
CA TYR A 212 -18.25 -20.00 -6.56
C TYR A 212 -17.84 -18.75 -5.75
N ALA A 213 -16.58 -18.71 -5.29
CA ALA A 213 -16.06 -17.59 -4.53
C ALA A 213 -16.11 -16.27 -5.33
N GLY A 214 -15.68 -16.28 -6.59
CA GLY A 214 -15.78 -15.12 -7.47
C GLY A 214 -17.23 -14.65 -7.65
N THR A 215 -18.18 -15.58 -7.81
CA THR A 215 -19.61 -15.25 -7.91
C THR A 215 -20.14 -14.59 -6.63
N VAL A 216 -19.68 -15.04 -5.46
CA VAL A 216 -20.02 -14.43 -4.16
C VAL A 216 -19.44 -13.02 -4.08
N LEU A 217 -18.16 -12.84 -4.42
CA LEU A 217 -17.51 -11.52 -4.43
C LEU A 217 -18.25 -10.54 -5.35
N LEU A 218 -18.59 -10.95 -6.58
CA LEU A 218 -19.34 -10.10 -7.52
C LEU A 218 -20.70 -9.67 -6.99
N ARG A 219 -21.34 -10.49 -6.17
CA ARG A 219 -22.58 -10.10 -5.51
C ARG A 219 -22.29 -9.03 -4.45
N LEU A 220 -21.27 -9.22 -3.62
CA LEU A 220 -20.89 -8.26 -2.57
C LEU A 220 -20.53 -6.89 -3.15
N PHE A 221 -19.77 -6.87 -4.26
CA PHE A 221 -19.46 -5.64 -4.98
C PHE A 221 -20.72 -4.88 -5.46
N ARG A 222 -21.78 -5.60 -5.83
CA ARG A 222 -23.05 -4.99 -6.23
C ARG A 222 -23.91 -4.54 -5.05
N GLU A 223 -23.74 -5.17 -3.89
CA GLU A 223 -24.47 -4.82 -2.67
C GLU A 223 -23.88 -3.57 -2.01
N HIS A 224 -22.57 -3.32 -2.17
CA HIS A 224 -21.85 -2.18 -1.57
C HIS A 224 -21.40 -1.13 -2.60
N SER A 225 -21.99 -1.12 -3.81
CA SER A 225 -21.59 -0.18 -4.87
C SER A 225 -21.82 1.29 -4.51
N ASP A 226 -22.77 1.56 -3.62
CA ASP A 226 -23.18 2.92 -3.26
C ASP A 226 -22.30 3.50 -2.12
N GLU A 227 -21.47 2.67 -1.48
CA GLU A 227 -20.67 3.03 -0.30
C GLU A 227 -19.22 3.40 -0.64
N TYR A 228 -18.73 3.06 -1.84
CA TYR A 228 -17.35 3.29 -2.25
C TYR A 228 -17.27 4.07 -3.58
N ASP A 229 -16.77 5.31 -3.54
CA ASP A 229 -16.50 6.16 -4.71
C ASP A 229 -14.98 6.20 -5.02
N HIS A 230 -14.35 5.03 -5.20
CA HIS A 230 -12.92 4.94 -5.49
C HIS A 230 -12.65 4.18 -6.82
N PRO A 231 -11.87 4.72 -7.77
CA PRO A 231 -11.63 4.08 -9.08
C PRO A 231 -11.06 2.65 -9.01
N ALA A 232 -10.25 2.35 -8.00
CA ALA A 232 -9.69 1.02 -7.81
C ALA A 232 -10.77 -0.03 -7.41
N TYR A 233 -11.88 0.39 -6.82
CA TYR A 233 -13.03 -0.47 -6.54
C TYR A 233 -13.60 -1.06 -7.83
N ASP A 234 -13.87 -0.20 -8.82
CA ASP A 234 -14.35 -0.60 -10.15
C ASP A 234 -13.32 -1.44 -10.90
N HIS A 235 -12.03 -1.15 -10.70
CA HIS A 235 -10.95 -1.95 -11.28
C HIS A 235 -10.97 -3.39 -10.75
N ILE A 236 -10.98 -3.58 -9.43
CA ILE A 236 -11.02 -4.90 -8.79
C ILE A 236 -12.31 -5.63 -9.15
N PHE A 237 -13.46 -4.95 -9.14
CA PHE A 237 -14.72 -5.52 -9.60
C PHE A 237 -14.62 -6.05 -11.04
N SER A 238 -14.05 -5.25 -11.94
CA SER A 238 -13.88 -5.62 -13.35
C SER A 238 -12.94 -6.82 -13.51
N GLN A 239 -11.86 -6.88 -12.74
CA GLN A 239 -10.94 -8.02 -12.71
C GLN A 239 -11.65 -9.28 -12.21
N VAL A 240 -12.33 -9.24 -11.05
CA VAL A 240 -13.07 -10.40 -10.52
C VAL A 240 -14.12 -10.86 -11.54
N HIS A 241 -14.81 -9.93 -12.20
CA HIS A 241 -15.82 -10.26 -13.20
C HIS A 241 -15.20 -10.94 -14.42
N ARG A 242 -14.02 -10.49 -14.87
CA ARG A 242 -13.27 -11.15 -15.93
C ARG A 242 -12.88 -12.57 -15.53
N GLU A 243 -12.29 -12.77 -14.35
CA GLU A 243 -11.88 -14.10 -13.89
C GLU A 243 -13.05 -15.09 -13.79
N VAL A 244 -14.21 -14.63 -13.31
CA VAL A 244 -15.43 -15.45 -13.29
C VAL A 244 -15.87 -15.84 -14.70
N ARG A 245 -15.87 -14.90 -15.65
CA ARG A 245 -16.22 -15.20 -17.04
C ARG A 245 -15.24 -16.15 -17.71
N GLU A 246 -13.94 -16.00 -17.47
CA GLU A 246 -12.93 -16.91 -18.01
C GLU A 246 -13.14 -18.35 -17.52
N LEU A 247 -13.50 -18.52 -16.24
CA LEU A 247 -13.89 -19.82 -15.69
C LEU A 247 -15.15 -20.38 -16.37
N GLU A 248 -16.17 -19.55 -16.61
CA GLU A 248 -17.38 -19.95 -17.34
C GLU A 248 -17.08 -20.35 -18.80
N GLU A 249 -16.18 -19.63 -19.48
CA GLU A 249 -15.78 -19.89 -20.87
C GLU A 249 -15.06 -21.24 -21.03
N ILE A 250 -14.28 -21.66 -20.03
CA ILE A 250 -13.65 -23.00 -20.01
C ILE A 250 -14.59 -24.10 -19.50
N GLY A 251 -15.86 -23.78 -19.25
CA GLY A 251 -16.92 -24.71 -18.89
C GLY A 251 -17.05 -25.02 -17.39
N VAL A 252 -16.44 -24.23 -16.52
CA VAL A 252 -16.57 -24.40 -15.05
C VAL A 252 -17.90 -23.85 -14.58
N THR A 253 -18.60 -24.59 -13.71
CA THR A 253 -19.86 -24.14 -13.14
C THR A 253 -19.89 -24.35 -11.63
N SER A 254 -20.49 -23.41 -10.91
CA SER A 254 -20.66 -23.51 -9.46
C SER A 254 -22.12 -23.51 -9.06
N SER A 255 -22.41 -24.15 -7.92
CA SER A 255 -23.75 -24.15 -7.35
C SER A 255 -23.66 -24.29 -5.84
N PRO A 256 -24.53 -23.60 -5.07
CA PRO A 256 -24.69 -23.88 -3.64
C PRO A 256 -24.99 -25.35 -3.33
N ARG A 257 -25.52 -26.12 -4.29
CA ARG A 257 -25.79 -27.56 -4.13
C ARG A 257 -24.52 -28.41 -4.04
N LYS A 258 -23.42 -27.98 -4.66
CA LYS A 258 -22.10 -28.65 -4.62
C LYS A 258 -21.32 -28.33 -3.31
N MET A 259 -21.90 -27.57 -2.38
CA MET A 259 -21.23 -27.15 -1.14
C MET A 259 -20.67 -28.28 -0.26
N PRO A 260 -21.34 -29.45 -0.10
CA PRO A 260 -20.76 -30.57 0.61
C PRO A 260 -19.42 -31.02 0.01
N GLU A 261 -19.31 -31.00 -1.32
CA GLU A 261 -18.08 -31.35 -2.06
C GLU A 261 -16.98 -30.33 -1.78
N TYR A 262 -17.31 -29.03 -1.82
CA TYR A 262 -16.36 -27.95 -1.52
C TYR A 262 -15.80 -28.04 -0.08
N ARG A 263 -16.64 -28.42 0.89
CA ARG A 263 -16.23 -28.59 2.29
C ARG A 263 -15.33 -29.80 2.51
N SER A 264 -15.60 -30.91 1.82
CA SER A 264 -14.78 -32.12 1.92
C SER A 264 -13.44 -31.99 1.18
N PHE A 265 -13.40 -31.16 0.13
CA PHE A 265 -12.23 -30.98 -0.71
C PHE A 265 -11.09 -30.28 0.05
N SER A 266 -9.86 -30.77 -0.10
CA SER A 266 -8.66 -30.29 0.55
C SER A 266 -7.50 -30.17 -0.45
N LEU A 267 -6.47 -29.40 -0.09
CA LEU A 267 -5.25 -29.29 -0.91
C LEU A 267 -4.59 -30.67 -1.13
N TYR A 268 -4.70 -31.57 -0.14
CA TYR A 268 -4.12 -32.91 -0.20
C TYR A 268 -4.84 -33.86 -1.18
N ASP A 269 -6.03 -33.49 -1.65
CA ASP A 269 -6.70 -34.20 -2.73
C ASP A 269 -6.08 -33.86 -4.10
N LEU A 270 -5.21 -32.85 -4.15
CA LEU A 270 -4.46 -32.47 -5.34
C LEU A 270 -3.04 -33.09 -5.34
N PRO A 271 -2.48 -33.39 -6.53
CA PRO A 271 -1.08 -33.76 -6.64
C PRO A 271 -0.15 -32.64 -6.14
N LYS A 272 1.01 -33.00 -5.58
CA LYS A 272 2.00 -32.02 -5.07
C LYS A 272 2.39 -30.94 -6.08
N GLN A 273 2.43 -31.27 -7.36
CA GLN A 273 2.73 -30.32 -8.45
C GLN A 273 1.66 -29.23 -8.61
N ARG A 274 0.49 -29.39 -7.99
CA ARG A 274 -0.65 -28.47 -8.04
C ARG A 274 -0.83 -27.68 -6.74
N HIS A 275 0.12 -27.76 -5.81
CA HIS A 275 0.02 -27.02 -4.54
C HIS A 275 0.06 -25.49 -4.71
N TYR A 276 0.41 -24.98 -5.89
CA TYR A 276 0.23 -23.56 -6.23
C TYR A 276 -1.25 -23.10 -6.17
N TYR A 277 -2.21 -24.02 -6.07
CA TYR A 277 -3.62 -23.72 -5.78
C TYR A 277 -3.89 -23.30 -4.33
N GLN A 278 -2.96 -23.54 -3.40
CA GLN A 278 -3.18 -23.36 -1.97
C GLN A 278 -3.79 -22.01 -1.64
N LYS A 279 -3.17 -20.92 -2.10
CA LYS A 279 -3.65 -19.55 -1.87
C LYS A 279 -5.09 -19.35 -2.35
N ALA A 280 -5.36 -19.68 -3.62
CA ALA A 280 -6.68 -19.50 -4.22
C ALA A 280 -7.75 -20.33 -3.51
N LEU A 281 -7.42 -21.55 -3.08
CA LEU A 281 -8.35 -22.43 -2.37
C LEU A 281 -8.64 -21.96 -0.96
N ASP A 282 -7.63 -21.51 -0.22
CA ASP A 282 -7.80 -21.04 1.16
C ASP A 282 -8.68 -19.78 1.20
N VAL A 283 -8.41 -18.83 0.31
CA VAL A 283 -9.23 -17.61 0.16
C VAL A 283 -10.64 -17.96 -0.31
N SER A 284 -10.78 -18.83 -1.31
CA SER A 284 -12.10 -19.22 -1.82
C SER A 284 -12.93 -19.98 -0.80
N LYS A 285 -12.30 -20.79 0.07
CA LYS A 285 -12.98 -21.43 1.20
C LYS A 285 -13.44 -20.43 2.24
N ALA A 286 -12.64 -19.40 2.54
CA ALA A 286 -13.03 -18.33 3.46
C ALA A 286 -14.25 -17.55 2.93
N ILE A 287 -14.27 -17.23 1.64
CA ILE A 287 -15.41 -16.59 0.96
C ILE A 287 -16.63 -17.52 0.94
N ALA A 288 -16.43 -18.81 0.67
CA ALA A 288 -17.54 -19.77 0.62
C ALA A 288 -18.14 -20.06 2.01
N SER A 289 -17.32 -20.19 3.05
CA SER A 289 -17.77 -20.53 4.41
C SER A 289 -18.57 -19.42 5.06
N SER A 290 -18.23 -18.17 4.77
CA SER A 290 -18.92 -16.98 5.27
C SER A 290 -20.29 -16.77 4.62
N SER A 291 -20.45 -17.11 3.34
CA SER A 291 -21.75 -17.07 2.66
C SER A 291 -22.81 -18.05 3.23
N LEU A 292 -22.40 -19.02 4.04
CA LEU A 292 -23.24 -20.10 4.57
C LEU A 292 -23.87 -19.79 5.93
N GLY A 293 -23.44 -18.72 6.61
CA GLY A 293 -23.91 -18.39 7.97
C GLY A 293 -25.40 -18.04 8.06
N GLN A 294 -26.03 -17.63 6.95
CA GLN A 294 -27.26 -16.83 7.00
C GLN A 294 -28.41 -17.37 6.15
N GLN A 295 -28.45 -18.68 5.90
CA GLN A 295 -29.65 -19.28 5.30
C GLN A 295 -30.83 -19.43 6.27
N LEU A 296 -30.77 -18.88 7.50
CA LEU A 296 -31.79 -19.14 8.53
C LEU A 296 -32.75 -17.99 8.88
N GLN A 297 -32.51 -16.71 8.56
CA GLN A 297 -33.53 -15.65 8.74
C GLN A 297 -33.41 -14.54 7.67
N GLU A 298 -34.56 -14.02 7.23
CA GLU A 298 -34.67 -12.87 6.32
C GLU A 298 -34.07 -11.61 6.96
N GLY A 299 -32.95 -11.13 6.42
CA GLY A 299 -32.25 -9.92 6.84
C GLY A 299 -30.79 -10.01 6.40
N GLN A 300 -30.17 -8.88 6.08
CA GLN A 300 -28.86 -8.70 5.41
C GLN A 300 -27.84 -9.81 5.64
N ARG A 301 -27.24 -10.26 4.52
CA ARG A 301 -26.17 -11.25 4.54
C ARG A 301 -24.85 -10.55 4.86
N GLU A 302 -24.08 -11.03 5.83
CA GLU A 302 -22.83 -10.52 6.42
C GLU A 302 -21.83 -11.67 6.52
N LEU A 303 -20.63 -11.47 5.96
CA LEU A 303 -19.58 -12.48 5.94
C LEU A 303 -18.98 -12.65 7.34
N THR A 304 -19.05 -13.86 7.91
CA THR A 304 -18.33 -14.20 9.16
C THR A 304 -16.98 -14.84 8.84
N VAL A 305 -15.97 -14.03 8.50
CA VAL A 305 -14.58 -14.48 8.32
C VAL A 305 -13.71 -13.90 9.41
N ASP A 306 -12.89 -14.73 10.07
CA ASP A 306 -11.79 -14.23 10.88
C ASP A 306 -10.74 -13.63 9.94
N TYR A 307 -10.58 -12.31 10.01
CA TYR A 307 -9.69 -11.54 9.15
C TYR A 307 -8.66 -10.78 9.99
N VAL A 308 -7.41 -10.80 9.54
CA VAL A 308 -6.28 -10.30 10.28
C VAL A 308 -5.29 -9.67 9.29
N LEU A 309 -4.92 -8.41 9.53
CA LEU A 309 -4.02 -7.61 8.69
C LEU A 309 -2.81 -7.13 9.50
N ASN A 310 -1.60 -7.44 9.02
CA ASN A 310 -0.38 -6.94 9.62
C ASN A 310 -0.15 -5.48 9.22
N MET A 311 -0.37 -4.57 10.17
CA MET A 311 -0.25 -3.14 9.90
C MET A 311 1.19 -2.67 9.77
N GLU A 312 2.16 -3.31 10.43
CA GLU A 312 3.58 -2.96 10.24
C GLU A 312 3.99 -3.26 8.79
N SER A 313 3.67 -4.45 8.28
CA SER A 313 4.01 -4.84 6.91
C SER A 313 3.24 -4.03 5.87
N LEU A 314 1.93 -3.79 6.08
CA LEU A 314 1.16 -2.96 5.15
C LEU A 314 1.71 -1.53 5.08
N PHE A 315 1.99 -0.92 6.24
CA PHE A 315 2.49 0.44 6.30
C PHE A 315 3.90 0.57 5.69
N GLU A 316 4.77 -0.42 5.89
CA GLU A 316 6.08 -0.50 5.22
C GLU A 316 5.90 -0.53 3.69
N GLN A 317 5.05 -1.43 3.18
CA GLN A 317 4.81 -1.55 1.75
C GLN A 317 4.21 -0.29 1.14
N TYR A 318 3.25 0.30 1.83
CA TYR A 318 2.63 1.56 1.44
C TYR A 318 3.64 2.70 1.43
N SER A 319 4.46 2.83 2.48
CA SER A 319 5.51 3.85 2.56
C SER A 319 6.49 3.75 1.39
N GLN A 320 6.85 2.54 0.97
CA GLN A 320 7.66 2.37 -0.24
C GLN A 320 6.95 2.86 -1.51
N VAL A 321 5.64 2.61 -1.67
CA VAL A 321 4.86 3.13 -2.81
C VAL A 321 4.87 4.66 -2.80
N VAL A 322 4.65 5.26 -1.62
CA VAL A 322 4.66 6.71 -1.44
C VAL A 322 6.02 7.28 -1.80
N ILE A 323 7.11 6.71 -1.29
CA ILE A 323 8.48 7.16 -1.60
C ILE A 323 8.73 7.14 -3.11
N GLU A 324 8.38 6.05 -3.80
CA GLU A 324 8.59 5.94 -5.25
C GLU A 324 7.78 6.98 -6.04
N ARG A 325 6.51 7.13 -5.68
CA ARG A 325 5.62 8.11 -6.33
C ARG A 325 6.09 9.54 -6.08
N GLN A 326 6.46 9.87 -4.86
CA GLN A 326 6.92 11.21 -4.52
C GLN A 326 8.30 11.51 -5.09
N LEU A 327 9.19 10.52 -5.17
CA LEU A 327 10.46 10.67 -5.89
C LEU A 327 10.23 10.96 -7.38
N GLU A 328 9.27 10.29 -8.01
CA GLU A 328 8.89 10.59 -9.40
C GLU A 328 8.29 12.00 -9.52
N SER A 329 7.45 12.42 -8.57
CA SER A 329 6.93 13.80 -8.52
C SER A 329 8.05 14.84 -8.40
N VAL A 330 9.09 14.58 -7.60
CA VAL A 330 10.27 15.46 -7.51
C VAL A 330 11.01 15.53 -8.86
N ARG A 331 11.09 14.41 -9.59
CA ARG A 331 11.70 14.38 -10.93
C ARG A 331 10.91 15.19 -11.96
N GLU A 332 9.59 15.33 -11.83
CA GLU A 332 8.79 16.12 -12.78
C GLU A 332 9.22 17.59 -12.88
N TYR A 333 9.83 18.12 -11.82
CA TYR A 333 10.40 19.47 -11.81
C TYR A 333 11.93 19.50 -11.77
N ASP A 334 12.61 18.37 -11.96
CA ASP A 334 14.04 18.36 -12.20
C ASP A 334 14.34 18.66 -13.67
N TYR A 335 14.42 19.95 -14.00
CA TYR A 335 14.68 20.38 -15.37
C TYR A 335 16.14 20.15 -15.82
N LEU A 336 17.03 19.68 -14.95
CA LEU A 336 18.44 19.42 -15.29
C LEU A 336 18.75 17.93 -15.46
N ASP A 337 17.77 17.05 -15.25
CA ASP A 337 17.91 15.60 -15.27
C ASP A 337 18.99 15.07 -14.29
N ASP A 338 19.30 15.85 -13.24
CA ASP A 338 20.32 15.53 -12.24
C ASP A 338 19.90 14.32 -11.34
N LEU A 339 18.59 14.02 -11.25
CA LEU A 339 17.99 12.96 -10.45
C LEU A 339 17.81 11.62 -11.18
N MET A 340 18.22 11.48 -12.44
CA MET A 340 18.04 10.23 -13.21
C MET A 340 18.63 8.98 -12.53
N ASN A 341 19.71 9.15 -11.76
CA ASN A 341 20.41 8.06 -11.07
C ASN A 341 19.98 7.88 -9.60
N VAL A 342 19.04 8.70 -9.12
CA VAL A 342 18.52 8.61 -7.75
C VAL A 342 17.36 7.62 -7.74
N THR A 343 17.43 6.56 -6.95
CA THR A 343 16.39 5.53 -6.87
C THR A 343 16.04 5.20 -5.43
N SER A 344 14.82 4.74 -5.20
CA SER A 344 14.41 4.17 -3.91
C SER A 344 14.56 2.64 -3.93
N ALA A 345 15.34 2.09 -3.01
CA ALA A 345 15.50 0.65 -2.83
C ALA A 345 14.63 0.15 -1.68
N ARG A 346 13.85 -0.90 -1.96
CA ARG A 346 13.06 -1.64 -0.95
C ARG A 346 13.90 -2.75 -0.34
N SER A 347 13.95 -2.80 0.99
CA SER A 347 14.60 -3.88 1.74
C SER A 347 16.02 -4.24 1.26
N PRO A 348 16.92 -3.27 0.99
CA PRO A 348 18.23 -3.57 0.42
C PRO A 348 19.04 -4.47 1.36
N THR A 349 19.63 -5.52 0.81
CA THR A 349 20.33 -6.52 1.63
C THR A 349 21.78 -6.10 1.84
N VAL A 350 22.12 -5.75 3.07
CA VAL A 350 23.46 -5.34 3.48
C VAL A 350 24.17 -6.51 4.13
N LYS A 351 25.25 -6.99 3.52
CA LYS A 351 26.05 -8.12 4.01
C LYS A 351 27.36 -7.60 4.60
N PRO A 352 27.48 -7.52 5.93
CA PRO A 352 28.68 -6.96 6.57
C PRO A 352 29.93 -7.85 6.44
N PHE A 353 29.77 -9.13 6.10
CA PHE A 353 30.85 -10.11 6.05
C PHE A 353 30.96 -10.80 4.69
N GLU A 354 32.17 -10.87 4.14
CA GLU A 354 32.45 -11.62 2.92
C GLU A 354 32.31 -13.14 3.18
N GLY A 355 31.57 -13.84 2.32
CA GLY A 355 31.44 -15.30 2.36
C GLY A 355 30.42 -15.85 3.37
N GLU A 356 29.84 -15.02 4.25
CA GLU A 356 28.86 -15.43 5.26
C GLU A 356 27.45 -14.92 4.93
N GLY A 357 26.85 -15.48 3.87
CA GLY A 357 25.55 -15.02 3.35
C GLY A 357 24.35 -15.18 4.30
N GLY A 358 24.52 -15.85 5.45
CA GLY A 358 23.48 -15.98 6.48
C GLY A 358 23.41 -14.81 7.46
N ILE A 359 24.35 -13.87 7.42
CA ILE A 359 24.36 -12.67 8.28
C ILE A 359 24.14 -11.45 7.38
N TYR A 360 22.98 -10.82 7.52
CA TYR A 360 22.63 -9.63 6.76
C TYR A 360 21.74 -8.68 7.57
N HIS A 361 21.72 -7.45 7.12
CA HIS A 361 20.84 -6.38 7.58
C HIS A 361 19.94 -5.96 6.41
N GLN A 362 18.70 -5.59 6.71
CA GLN A 362 17.72 -5.12 5.72
C GLN A 362 16.99 -3.92 6.33
N PRO A 363 17.42 -2.68 6.04
CA PRO A 363 16.57 -1.52 6.29
C PRO A 363 15.31 -1.61 5.44
N ASP A 364 14.21 -1.02 5.89
CA ASP A 364 12.94 -1.08 5.16
C ASP A 364 13.06 -0.34 3.82
N HIS A 365 13.66 0.85 3.84
CA HIS A 365 13.85 1.70 2.66
C HIS A 365 15.22 2.37 2.65
N ALA A 366 15.75 2.58 1.45
CA ALA A 366 16.91 3.43 1.22
C ALA A 366 16.71 4.31 -0.01
N ILE A 367 17.21 5.55 0.05
CA ILE A 367 17.33 6.43 -1.12
C ILE A 367 18.79 6.38 -1.56
N GLU A 368 19.02 6.01 -2.82
CA GLU A 368 20.35 5.69 -3.34
C GLU A 368 20.64 6.49 -4.60
N ARG A 369 21.89 6.91 -4.77
CA ARG A 369 22.44 7.50 -5.99
C ARG A 369 23.54 6.57 -6.51
N GLY A 370 23.20 5.72 -7.47
CA GLY A 370 24.13 4.67 -7.92
C GLY A 370 24.49 3.71 -6.77
N GLU A 371 25.72 3.75 -6.29
CA GLU A 371 26.21 2.92 -5.16
C GLU A 371 26.20 3.66 -3.81
N GLU A 372 25.88 4.95 -3.79
CA GLU A 372 25.88 5.78 -2.59
C GLU A 372 24.49 5.85 -1.97
N THR A 373 24.38 5.65 -0.65
CA THR A 373 23.12 5.78 0.07
C THR A 373 22.97 7.21 0.60
N LEU A 374 21.99 7.95 0.10
CA LEU A 374 21.67 9.31 0.53
C LEU A 374 20.90 9.31 1.87
N ALA A 375 19.94 8.39 2.02
CA ALA A 375 19.15 8.28 3.24
C ALA A 375 18.72 6.84 3.53
N VAL A 376 18.57 6.51 4.82
CA VAL A 376 17.99 5.25 5.29
C VAL A 376 16.73 5.53 6.09
N LEU A 377 15.62 4.90 5.70
CA LEU A 377 14.32 5.08 6.33
C LEU A 377 13.80 3.75 6.87
N ASP A 378 13.18 3.81 8.04
CA ASP A 378 12.61 2.65 8.73
C ASP A 378 11.15 2.96 9.08
N SER A 379 10.22 2.12 8.61
CA SER A 379 8.79 2.31 8.78
C SER A 379 8.33 1.81 10.13
N LYS A 380 7.59 2.63 10.89
CA LYS A 380 7.16 2.31 12.25
C LYS A 380 5.70 2.69 12.50
N TYR A 381 4.87 1.66 12.58
CA TYR A 381 3.43 1.79 12.84
C TYR A 381 3.12 1.87 14.34
N TYR A 382 3.61 2.93 14.98
CA TYR A 382 3.47 3.14 16.44
C TYR A 382 2.27 4.03 16.80
N ALA A 383 1.75 3.83 18.01
CA ALA A 383 0.71 4.70 18.57
C ALA A 383 1.29 6.06 18.97
N GLU A 384 0.41 7.05 19.09
CA GLU A 384 0.75 8.39 19.55
C GLU A 384 1.55 8.32 20.88
N GLY A 385 2.65 9.08 20.94
CA GLY A 385 3.53 9.13 22.12
C GLY A 385 4.60 8.03 22.22
N HIS A 386 4.60 7.02 21.34
CA HIS A 386 5.66 6.01 21.27
C HIS A 386 6.80 6.43 20.34
N ASP A 387 7.77 7.15 20.90
CA ASP A 387 8.95 7.64 20.17
C ASP A 387 9.95 6.51 19.86
N PRO A 388 10.14 6.08 18.59
CA PRO A 388 11.05 4.99 18.21
C PRO A 388 12.50 5.29 18.57
N VAL A 389 12.86 6.58 18.69
CA VAL A 389 14.19 7.01 19.10
C VAL A 389 14.45 6.68 20.56
N LYS A 390 13.43 6.56 21.42
CA LYS A 390 13.61 6.17 22.83
C LYS A 390 13.70 4.66 22.98
N GLU A 391 13.14 3.90 22.04
CA GLU A 391 13.16 2.44 22.06
C GLU A 391 14.52 1.89 21.64
N SER A 392 15.14 1.08 22.51
CA SER A 392 16.49 0.58 22.27
C SER A 392 16.62 -0.27 21.00
N PRO A 393 15.70 -1.20 20.67
CA PRO A 393 15.86 -2.04 19.49
C PRO A 393 15.78 -1.25 18.17
N SER A 394 14.75 -0.42 18.02
CA SER A 394 14.51 0.37 16.80
C SER A 394 15.63 1.37 16.55
N ARG A 395 16.02 2.15 17.58
CA ARG A 395 17.16 3.07 17.50
C ARG A 395 18.47 2.37 17.16
N SER A 396 18.79 1.26 17.85
CA SER A 396 20.05 0.54 17.61
C SER A 396 20.13 -0.05 16.20
N ARG A 397 19.00 -0.52 15.68
CA ARG A 397 18.89 -1.06 14.32
C ARG A 397 19.14 0.02 13.27
N LEU A 398 18.44 1.16 13.36
CA LEU A 398 18.61 2.26 12.42
C LEU A 398 20.05 2.80 12.42
N PHE A 399 20.68 2.93 13.59
CA PHE A 399 22.09 3.32 13.68
C PHE A 399 23.07 2.28 13.10
N SER A 400 22.74 0.99 13.19
CA SER A 400 23.53 -0.05 12.52
C SER A 400 23.41 0.07 11.00
N TYR A 401 22.23 0.38 10.48
CA TYR A 401 22.05 0.62 9.05
C TYR A 401 22.82 1.84 8.57
N ALA A 402 22.69 2.97 9.29
CA ALA A 402 23.45 4.19 9.05
C ALA A 402 24.96 3.93 8.94
N TYR A 403 25.50 3.18 9.91
CA TYR A 403 26.92 2.85 9.96
C TYR A 403 27.37 1.96 8.79
N LEU A 404 26.57 0.96 8.41
CA LEU A 404 26.93 0.02 7.34
C LEU A 404 26.77 0.62 5.95
N LEU A 405 25.84 1.56 5.77
CA LEU A 405 25.53 2.22 4.51
C LEU A 405 26.17 3.61 4.36
N TYR A 406 26.91 4.07 5.38
CA TYR A 406 27.51 5.41 5.42
C TYR A 406 26.50 6.55 5.17
N ALA A 407 25.27 6.37 5.65
CA ALA A 407 24.19 7.35 5.45
C ALA A 407 24.16 8.38 6.58
N ASP A 408 24.15 9.65 6.22
CA ASP A 408 24.08 10.78 7.15
C ASP A 408 22.65 11.29 7.37
N HIS A 409 21.69 10.86 6.55
CA HIS A 409 20.27 11.13 6.73
C HIS A 409 19.51 9.88 7.14
N LEU A 410 18.82 9.97 8.28
CA LEU A 410 18.07 8.89 8.89
C LEU A 410 16.62 9.32 9.10
N GLY A 411 15.68 8.42 8.82
CA GLY A 411 14.27 8.71 8.97
C GLY A 411 13.50 7.59 9.64
N PHE A 412 12.57 7.95 10.52
CA PHE A 412 11.45 7.07 10.89
C PHE A 412 10.19 7.56 10.20
N LEU A 413 9.61 6.71 9.34
CA LEU A 413 8.32 6.95 8.72
C LEU A 413 7.25 6.51 9.69
N CYS A 414 6.39 7.44 10.12
CA CYS A 414 5.40 7.19 11.17
C CYS A 414 4.05 7.82 10.78
N PRO A 415 2.92 7.18 11.09
CA PRO A 415 1.61 7.74 10.78
C PRO A 415 1.11 8.74 11.84
N LEU A 416 1.50 8.56 13.11
CA LEU A 416 0.81 9.20 14.26
C LEU A 416 1.77 9.89 15.24
N LEU A 417 3.00 10.20 14.85
CA LEU A 417 3.98 10.84 15.74
C LEU A 417 4.21 12.29 15.35
N GLU A 418 4.37 13.17 16.32
CA GLU A 418 4.77 14.54 15.99
C GLU A 418 6.12 14.55 15.24
N PRO A 419 6.23 15.27 14.11
CA PRO A 419 7.47 15.37 13.37
C PRO A 419 8.55 16.05 14.21
N ARG A 420 9.75 15.48 14.18
CA ARG A 420 10.88 15.92 15.01
C ARG A 420 12.21 15.59 14.37
N THR A 421 13.05 16.61 14.28
CA THR A 421 14.43 16.50 13.82
C THR A 421 15.40 16.43 15.00
N ARG A 422 16.40 15.55 14.93
CA ARG A 422 17.45 15.39 15.94
C ARG A 422 18.80 15.23 15.25
N ARG A 423 19.84 15.89 15.78
CA ARG A 423 21.22 15.72 15.31
C ARG A 423 21.98 14.72 16.19
N VAL A 424 22.61 13.74 15.56
CA VAL A 424 23.44 12.73 16.22
C VAL A 424 24.81 13.33 16.55
N LYS A 425 25.12 13.49 17.83
CA LYS A 425 26.33 14.21 18.27
C LYS A 425 27.66 13.62 17.80
N GLN A 426 27.71 12.31 17.53
CA GLN A 426 28.95 11.60 17.20
C GLN A 426 29.31 11.64 15.72
N THR A 427 28.30 11.67 14.85
CA THR A 427 28.47 11.59 13.39
C THR A 427 27.98 12.83 12.66
N ASP A 428 27.34 13.76 13.38
CA ASP A 428 26.61 14.92 12.82
C ASP A 428 25.41 14.57 11.92
N ALA A 429 25.13 13.28 11.72
CA ALA A 429 23.95 12.77 11.01
C ALA A 429 22.64 13.36 11.56
N GLU A 430 21.67 13.55 10.66
CA GLU A 430 20.33 14.04 10.96
C GLU A 430 19.34 12.89 11.02
N LEU A 431 18.55 12.83 12.09
CA LEU A 431 17.46 11.88 12.26
C LEU A 431 16.13 12.62 12.33
N GLU A 432 15.23 12.30 11.42
CA GLU A 432 13.90 12.91 11.31
C GLU A 432 12.79 11.89 11.60
N ILE A 433 11.77 12.30 12.35
CA ILE A 433 10.48 11.61 12.40
C ILE A 433 9.63 12.25 11.33
N ILE A 434 9.33 11.48 10.28
CA ILE A 434 8.58 11.90 9.09
C ILE A 434 7.14 11.45 9.32
N SER A 435 6.26 12.40 9.62
CA SER A 435 4.87 12.14 9.97
C SER A 435 4.02 13.41 9.82
N PRO A 436 2.73 13.28 9.47
CA PRO A 436 1.80 14.41 9.38
C PRO A 436 1.60 15.13 10.72
N GLU A 437 1.46 16.46 10.69
CA GLU A 437 1.24 17.27 11.90
C GLU A 437 -0.22 17.26 12.41
N ASN A 438 -1.20 17.17 11.51
CA ASN A 438 -2.63 17.41 11.82
C ASN A 438 -3.50 16.15 11.74
N GLY A 439 -2.97 15.01 12.17
CA GLY A 439 -3.63 13.71 12.05
C GLY A 439 -3.24 12.99 10.75
N PHE A 440 -3.52 11.70 10.69
CA PHE A 440 -3.12 10.88 9.56
C PHE A 440 -4.18 10.89 8.47
N THR A 441 -3.84 11.47 7.32
CA THR A 441 -4.50 11.21 6.04
C THR A 441 -3.44 10.75 5.03
N LEU A 442 -3.85 10.11 3.94
CA LEU A 442 -2.91 9.69 2.92
C LEU A 442 -2.30 10.86 2.15
N GLU A 443 -3.07 11.93 1.92
CA GLU A 443 -2.61 13.15 1.26
C GLU A 443 -1.57 13.87 2.13
N ASP A 444 -1.85 14.07 3.42
CA ASP A 444 -0.88 14.71 4.32
C ASP A 444 0.40 13.87 4.47
N TYR A 445 0.27 12.53 4.45
CA TYR A 445 1.43 11.63 4.50
C TYR A 445 2.26 11.70 3.22
N ASP A 446 1.60 11.72 2.06
CA ASP A 446 2.23 11.93 0.75
C ASP A 446 3.02 13.24 0.73
N ASP A 447 2.42 14.34 1.15
CA ASP A 447 3.03 15.66 1.18
C ASP A 447 4.22 15.71 2.14
N THR A 448 4.10 15.09 3.32
CA THR A 448 5.19 15.00 4.29
C THR A 448 6.38 14.23 3.72
N VAL A 449 6.14 13.11 3.02
CA VAL A 449 7.22 12.34 2.38
C VAL A 449 7.81 13.11 1.20
N HIS A 450 6.98 13.81 0.42
CA HIS A 450 7.44 14.70 -0.65
C HIS A 450 8.39 15.77 -0.13
N ASP A 451 7.99 16.47 0.94
CA ASP A 451 8.79 17.52 1.58
C ASP A 451 10.11 16.99 2.13
N TYR A 452 10.09 15.81 2.76
CA TYR A 452 11.30 15.15 3.22
C TYR A 452 12.25 14.83 2.06
N LEU A 453 11.77 14.20 0.99
CA LEU A 453 12.58 13.86 -0.18
C LEU A 453 13.11 15.11 -0.86
N HIS A 454 12.29 16.14 -1.02
CA HIS A 454 12.71 17.43 -1.58
C HIS A 454 13.82 18.05 -0.72
N LYS A 455 13.64 18.13 0.60
CA LYS A 455 14.65 18.67 1.54
C LYS A 455 15.96 17.92 1.43
N LEU A 456 15.92 16.58 1.43
CA LEU A 456 17.09 15.71 1.27
C LEU A 456 17.83 16.00 -0.04
N LEU A 457 17.11 15.99 -1.17
CA LEU A 457 17.71 16.15 -2.49
C LEU A 457 18.23 17.56 -2.74
N VAL A 458 17.62 18.58 -2.13
CA VAL A 458 18.05 19.97 -2.21
C VAL A 458 19.43 20.22 -1.58
N GLU A 459 19.89 19.38 -0.65
CA GLU A 459 21.24 19.51 -0.09
C GLU A 459 22.32 19.22 -1.13
N GLU A 460 22.06 18.26 -2.02
CA GLU A 460 22.94 17.87 -3.12
C GLU A 460 22.65 18.64 -4.43
N TYR A 461 21.38 18.99 -4.66
CA TYR A 461 20.86 19.63 -5.87
C TYR A 461 20.04 20.89 -5.54
N PRO A 462 20.68 21.99 -5.14
CA PRO A 462 19.97 23.16 -4.59
C PRO A 462 19.04 23.87 -5.58
N GLU A 463 19.24 23.68 -6.88
CA GLU A 463 18.39 24.22 -7.95
C GLU A 463 16.94 23.72 -7.85
N LEU A 464 16.73 22.53 -7.29
CA LEU A 464 15.40 21.98 -7.06
C LEU A 464 14.52 22.95 -6.24
N ARG A 465 15.08 23.78 -5.34
CA ARG A 465 14.33 24.81 -4.61
C ARG A 465 13.64 25.80 -5.55
N ALA A 466 14.36 26.25 -6.58
CA ALA A 466 13.83 27.21 -7.54
C ALA A 466 12.84 26.52 -8.49
N PHE A 467 13.15 25.29 -8.91
CA PHE A 467 12.29 24.55 -9.82
C PHE A 467 10.96 24.14 -9.21
N ARG A 468 10.96 23.66 -7.97
CA ARG A 468 9.73 23.41 -7.20
C ARG A 468 8.87 24.67 -7.11
N ALA A 469 9.48 25.81 -6.79
CA ALA A 469 8.76 27.07 -6.71
C ALA A 469 8.09 27.46 -8.05
N VAL A 470 8.76 27.26 -9.19
CA VAL A 470 8.17 27.46 -10.52
C VAL A 470 7.11 26.41 -10.87
N PHE A 471 7.29 25.17 -10.40
CA PHE A 471 6.34 24.08 -10.61
C PHE A 471 5.00 24.39 -9.95
N GLU A 472 5.04 24.74 -8.65
CA GLU A 472 3.88 25.11 -7.82
C GLU A 472 3.26 26.46 -8.23
N ASN A 473 4.07 27.40 -8.73
CA ASN A 473 3.64 28.75 -9.07
C ASN A 473 3.82 29.07 -10.57
N LYS A 474 4.29 30.27 -10.90
CA LYS A 474 4.50 30.74 -12.28
C LYS A 474 5.89 31.37 -12.45
N LEU A 475 6.56 31.06 -13.55
CA LEU A 475 7.81 31.72 -13.91
C LEU A 475 7.53 33.17 -14.32
N ALA A 476 8.13 34.12 -13.62
CA ALA A 476 7.86 35.55 -13.81
C ALA A 476 8.93 36.20 -14.70
N LEU A 477 9.08 35.74 -15.95
CA LEU A 477 10.10 36.28 -16.85
C LEU A 477 9.61 36.36 -18.30
N ASP A 478 9.42 37.59 -18.79
CA ASP A 478 8.93 37.84 -20.16
C ASP A 478 9.90 37.27 -21.20
N GLY A 479 9.38 36.45 -22.12
CA GLY A 479 10.16 35.78 -23.16
C GLY A 479 10.92 34.53 -22.71
N ALA A 480 10.59 33.96 -21.56
CA ALA A 480 11.05 32.64 -21.12
C ALA A 480 9.87 31.78 -20.63
N ASP A 481 9.98 30.47 -20.76
CA ASP A 481 8.98 29.52 -20.25
C ASP A 481 9.62 28.42 -19.38
N LYS A 482 8.82 27.42 -18.96
CA LYS A 482 9.32 26.34 -18.09
C LYS A 482 10.39 25.48 -18.77
N THR A 483 10.37 25.34 -20.09
CA THR A 483 11.38 24.55 -20.82
C THR A 483 12.74 25.22 -20.81
N ASP A 484 12.79 26.54 -20.68
CA ASP A 484 14.05 27.26 -20.56
C ASP A 484 14.81 26.92 -19.27
N LEU A 485 14.16 26.35 -18.24
CA LEU A 485 14.80 25.95 -16.98
C LEU A 485 15.91 24.89 -17.15
N GLU A 486 15.90 24.13 -18.25
CA GLU A 486 17.02 23.26 -18.66
C GLU A 486 18.32 24.05 -18.85
N ARG A 487 18.20 25.37 -19.10
CA ARG A 487 19.31 26.32 -19.27
C ARG A 487 19.45 27.24 -18.06
N ALA A 488 18.94 26.86 -16.89
CA ALA A 488 19.04 27.64 -15.65
C ALA A 488 20.49 27.99 -15.27
N ARG A 489 21.45 27.09 -15.56
CA ARG A 489 22.89 27.31 -15.33
C ARG A 489 23.59 28.02 -16.51
N ASP A 490 22.91 28.36 -17.60
CA ASP A 490 23.54 29.01 -18.77
C ASP A 490 23.73 30.52 -18.56
N MET A 491 24.98 30.97 -18.50
CA MET A 491 25.35 32.40 -18.36
C MET A 491 25.02 33.25 -19.60
N SER A 492 24.59 32.62 -20.68
CA SER A 492 24.03 33.24 -21.89
C SER A 492 22.55 32.91 -22.10
N GLY A 493 21.94 32.25 -21.12
CA GLY A 493 20.53 31.88 -21.11
C GLY A 493 19.60 33.00 -20.67
N PRO A 494 18.28 32.74 -20.64
CA PRO A 494 17.27 33.75 -20.36
C PRO A 494 17.31 34.31 -18.94
N PHE A 495 17.84 33.53 -17.98
CA PHE A 495 17.93 33.87 -16.55
C PHE A 495 19.15 34.73 -16.18
N THR A 496 19.91 35.20 -17.17
CA THR A 496 21.00 36.15 -16.93
C THR A 496 20.45 37.56 -16.64
N PHE A 497 21.11 38.28 -15.73
CA PHE A 497 20.73 39.63 -15.33
C PHE A 497 21.85 40.67 -15.56
N ARG A 498 22.72 40.44 -16.56
CA ARG A 498 23.82 41.39 -16.92
C ARG A 498 23.34 42.80 -17.22
N ASP A 499 22.11 42.95 -17.73
CA ASP A 499 21.42 44.23 -17.75
C ASP A 499 20.26 44.15 -16.74
N GLU A 500 20.54 44.56 -15.50
CA GLU A 500 19.59 44.52 -14.39
C GLU A 500 18.30 45.29 -14.71
N LYS A 501 18.39 46.38 -15.49
CA LYS A 501 17.24 47.23 -15.83
C LYS A 501 16.31 46.57 -16.84
N GLU A 502 16.89 45.89 -17.82
CA GLU A 502 16.14 45.09 -18.77
C GLU A 502 15.54 43.86 -18.08
N PHE A 503 16.31 43.19 -17.22
CA PHE A 503 15.85 42.04 -16.45
C PHE A 503 14.68 42.40 -15.53
N SER A 504 14.81 43.44 -14.69
CA SER A 504 13.75 43.90 -13.78
C SER A 504 12.45 44.25 -14.52
N LEU A 505 12.59 44.84 -15.72
CA LEU A 505 11.47 45.18 -16.59
C LEU A 505 10.75 43.93 -17.10
N ARG A 506 11.49 42.94 -17.60
CA ARG A 506 10.94 41.67 -18.09
C ARG A 506 10.21 40.91 -16.97
N VAL A 507 10.75 40.95 -15.76
CA VAL A 507 10.13 40.31 -14.59
C VAL A 507 8.80 40.94 -14.22
N VAL A 508 8.78 42.26 -14.01
CA VAL A 508 7.54 42.96 -13.64
C VAL A 508 6.51 42.93 -14.77
N LYS A 509 6.96 42.97 -16.03
CA LYS A 509 6.07 42.84 -17.18
C LYS A 509 5.36 41.47 -17.19
N ALA A 510 6.08 40.36 -17.02
CA ALA A 510 5.46 39.04 -16.96
C ALA A 510 4.50 38.92 -15.76
N ALA A 511 4.95 39.32 -14.57
CA ALA A 511 4.12 39.28 -13.37
C ALA A 511 2.81 40.09 -13.51
N ALA A 512 2.88 41.32 -14.02
CA ALA A 512 1.73 42.22 -14.12
C ALA A 512 0.82 41.93 -15.34
N ASN A 513 1.40 41.52 -16.47
CA ASN A 513 0.63 41.39 -17.71
C ASN A 513 0.11 39.96 -17.94
N GLU A 514 0.80 38.94 -17.41
CA GLU A 514 0.51 37.53 -17.72
C GLU A 514 -0.04 36.75 -16.54
N HIS A 515 0.25 37.15 -15.29
CA HIS A 515 -0.03 36.31 -14.12
C HIS A 515 -0.91 36.97 -13.06
N SER A 516 -0.79 38.27 -12.83
CA SER A 516 -1.58 39.00 -11.84
C SER A 516 -3.07 39.05 -12.20
N TRP A 517 -3.92 38.91 -11.19
CA TRP A 517 -5.36 39.16 -11.31
C TRP A 517 -5.76 40.55 -10.80
N ASN A 518 -4.97 41.10 -9.88
CA ASN A 518 -5.19 42.43 -9.30
C ASN A 518 -4.75 43.56 -10.23
N VAL A 519 -3.82 43.26 -11.14
CA VAL A 519 -3.17 44.19 -12.06
C VAL A 519 -3.35 43.63 -13.47
N ARG A 520 -3.93 44.39 -14.40
CA ARG A 520 -4.16 43.90 -15.77
C ARG A 520 -3.03 44.26 -16.73
N ASN A 521 -2.30 45.33 -16.41
CA ASN A 521 -1.11 45.75 -17.14
C ASN A 521 -0.17 46.48 -16.16
N ARG A 522 1.13 46.49 -16.44
CA ARG A 522 2.16 47.24 -15.70
C ARG A 522 1.76 48.69 -15.40
N ASP A 523 1.01 49.34 -16.28
CA ASP A 523 0.56 50.73 -16.09
C ASP A 523 -0.46 50.89 -14.95
N ASP A 524 -1.07 49.80 -14.47
CA ASP A 524 -1.96 49.76 -13.31
C ASP A 524 -1.18 49.70 -11.97
N LEU A 525 0.13 49.44 -12.02
CA LEU A 525 1.01 49.48 -10.84
C LEU A 525 1.36 50.92 -10.44
N GLU A 526 1.52 51.17 -9.15
CA GLU A 526 2.01 52.47 -8.67
C GLU A 526 3.37 52.80 -9.31
N GLN A 527 3.45 53.97 -9.96
CA GLN A 527 4.62 54.40 -10.74
C GLN A 527 5.07 53.39 -11.81
N GLY A 528 4.14 52.61 -12.38
CA GLY A 528 4.46 51.59 -13.39
C GLY A 528 5.33 50.44 -12.86
N GLY A 529 5.27 50.20 -11.54
CA GLY A 529 6.07 49.17 -10.86
C GLY A 529 7.53 49.57 -10.62
N SER A 530 7.86 50.87 -10.72
CA SER A 530 9.25 51.35 -10.52
C SER A 530 9.83 50.91 -9.18
N TRP A 531 9.03 50.93 -8.11
CA TRP A 531 9.50 50.51 -6.79
C TRP A 531 9.93 49.03 -6.76
N THR A 532 9.11 48.12 -7.28
CA THR A 532 9.43 46.69 -7.36
C THR A 532 10.64 46.45 -8.27
N ARG A 533 10.76 47.20 -9.37
CA ARG A 533 11.92 47.14 -10.27
C ARG A 533 13.21 47.57 -9.58
N ASP A 534 13.19 48.69 -8.85
CA ASP A 534 14.36 49.18 -8.10
C ASP A 534 14.81 48.17 -7.03
N GLN A 535 13.85 47.46 -6.40
CA GLN A 535 14.15 46.37 -5.47
C GLN A 535 14.80 45.18 -6.17
N ILE A 536 14.31 44.75 -7.34
CA ILE A 536 14.92 43.68 -8.13
C ILE A 536 16.34 44.05 -8.54
N GLU A 537 16.54 45.26 -9.08
CA GLU A 537 17.86 45.77 -9.49
C GLU A 537 18.84 45.78 -8.32
N THR A 538 18.41 46.31 -7.16
CA THR A 538 19.24 46.34 -5.94
C THR A 538 19.68 44.95 -5.50
N ARG A 539 18.79 43.96 -5.62
CA ARG A 539 19.05 42.57 -5.23
C ARG A 539 19.98 41.87 -6.22
N CYS A 540 19.73 42.01 -7.52
CA CYS A 540 20.61 41.51 -8.58
C CYS A 540 22.03 42.07 -8.43
N GLY A 541 22.18 43.37 -8.12
CA GLY A 541 23.48 44.03 -7.95
C GLY A 541 24.32 43.52 -6.76
N ASN A 542 23.74 42.73 -5.85
CA ASN A 542 24.49 42.06 -4.78
C ASN A 542 25.21 40.79 -5.25
N TYR A 543 24.88 40.28 -6.44
CA TYR A 543 25.42 39.04 -7.00
C TYR A 543 26.29 39.30 -8.23
N TYR A 544 27.26 38.41 -8.49
CA TYR A 544 28.14 38.53 -9.64
C TYR A 544 27.49 37.92 -10.89
N GLU A 545 27.04 38.78 -11.81
CA GLU A 545 26.28 38.45 -13.04
C GLU A 545 26.95 37.43 -14.00
N HIS A 546 28.25 37.16 -13.84
CA HIS A 546 28.98 36.18 -14.66
C HIS A 546 29.13 34.81 -13.98
N ALA A 547 28.68 34.67 -12.73
CA ALA A 547 28.65 33.41 -11.99
C ALA A 547 27.28 33.10 -11.39
N THR A 548 26.29 33.98 -11.56
CA THR A 548 24.96 33.81 -10.97
C THR A 548 23.86 34.06 -12.00
N THR A 549 22.86 33.18 -12.01
CA THR A 549 21.58 33.38 -12.72
C THR A 549 20.45 33.61 -11.73
N CYS A 550 19.35 34.23 -12.17
CA CYS A 550 18.21 34.53 -11.34
C CYS A 550 16.93 33.95 -11.96
N ILE A 551 16.23 33.11 -11.21
CA ILE A 551 14.92 32.56 -11.56
C ILE A 551 13.84 33.32 -10.76
N PRO A 552 13.09 34.22 -11.39
CA PRO A 552 12.02 34.96 -10.76
C PRO A 552 10.72 34.14 -10.76
N VAL A 553 10.06 34.03 -9.61
CA VAL A 553 8.83 33.26 -9.43
C VAL A 553 7.72 34.19 -8.96
N PHE A 554 6.59 34.19 -9.66
CA PHE A 554 5.39 34.90 -9.26
C PHE A 554 4.53 33.97 -8.41
N CYS A 555 4.30 34.36 -7.16
CA CYS A 555 3.57 33.58 -6.18
C CYS A 555 2.24 34.26 -5.83
N ARG A 556 1.21 33.44 -5.55
CA ARG A 556 -0.08 33.94 -5.12
C ARG A 556 -0.74 33.02 -4.11
N GLU A 557 -1.12 33.60 -2.99
CA GLU A 557 -1.78 32.90 -1.88
C GLU A 557 -2.76 33.85 -1.20
N ASP A 558 -3.97 33.38 -0.91
CA ASP A 558 -5.04 34.15 -0.24
C ASP A 558 -5.28 35.57 -0.79
N GLY A 559 -5.14 35.72 -2.12
CA GLY A 559 -5.31 37.00 -2.82
C GLY A 559 -4.12 37.97 -2.72
N SER A 560 -3.06 37.60 -2.01
CA SER A 560 -1.78 38.32 -2.00
C SER A 560 -0.91 37.87 -3.16
N GLU A 561 -0.24 38.81 -3.83
CA GLU A 561 0.62 38.55 -5.00
C GLU A 561 2.02 39.14 -4.78
N TRP A 562 3.05 38.33 -4.99
CA TRP A 562 4.45 38.75 -4.82
C TRP A 562 5.40 38.01 -5.77
N ILE A 563 6.65 38.48 -5.82
CA ILE A 563 7.74 37.89 -6.59
C ILE A 563 8.84 37.43 -5.64
N ASP A 564 9.26 36.18 -5.79
CA ASP A 564 10.45 35.63 -5.15
C ASP A 564 11.56 35.48 -6.20
N LEU A 565 12.78 35.88 -5.86
CA LEU A 565 13.95 35.76 -6.72
C LEU A 565 14.84 34.62 -6.21
N TYR A 566 15.14 33.64 -7.05
CA TYR A 566 16.03 32.54 -6.72
C TYR A 566 17.35 32.72 -7.48
N PHE A 567 18.43 33.00 -6.74
CA PHE A 567 19.76 33.20 -7.29
C PHE A 567 20.56 31.90 -7.24
N LEU A 568 20.94 31.38 -8.41
CA LEU A 568 21.72 30.15 -8.59
C LEU A 568 23.19 30.52 -8.79
N GLN A 569 24.05 30.17 -7.84
CA GLN A 569 25.49 30.41 -7.95
C GLN A 569 26.20 29.22 -8.62
N ASN A 570 26.53 29.39 -9.89
CA ASN A 570 27.25 28.38 -10.65
C ASN A 570 28.66 28.16 -10.09
N GLY A 571 28.96 26.92 -9.72
CA GLY A 571 30.27 26.49 -9.22
C GLY A 571 30.40 26.45 -7.69
N ALA A 572 29.52 27.15 -6.96
CA ALA A 572 29.38 26.98 -5.51
C ALA A 572 28.28 25.96 -5.16
N GLY A 573 27.32 25.74 -6.06
CA GLY A 573 26.18 24.87 -5.80
C GLY A 573 25.33 25.44 -4.66
N GLU A 574 24.99 26.73 -4.73
CA GLU A 574 24.16 27.39 -3.72
C GLU A 574 23.00 28.11 -4.39
N VAL A 575 21.80 27.98 -3.81
CA VAL A 575 20.61 28.71 -4.22
C VAL A 575 20.10 29.57 -3.07
N THR A 576 20.05 30.89 -3.31
CA THR A 576 19.53 31.86 -2.35
C THR A 576 18.18 32.39 -2.82
N LYS A 577 17.19 32.35 -1.92
CA LYS A 577 15.88 33.00 -2.14
C LYS A 577 15.89 34.41 -1.56
N GLU A 578 15.55 35.40 -2.36
CA GLU A 578 15.28 36.76 -1.91
C GLU A 578 13.83 37.16 -2.21
N GLY A 579 13.07 37.55 -1.19
CA GLY A 579 11.63 37.83 -1.27
C GLY A 579 10.98 37.89 0.11
N PRO A 580 9.66 38.12 0.20
CA PRO A 580 8.75 38.40 -0.91
C PRO A 580 8.84 39.85 -1.40
N LEU A 581 8.81 40.07 -2.72
CA LEU A 581 8.66 41.39 -3.34
C LEU A 581 7.21 41.64 -3.70
N LYS A 582 6.55 42.54 -2.98
CA LYS A 582 5.16 42.88 -3.28
C LYS A 582 5.02 43.45 -4.69
N LEU A 583 4.00 42.96 -5.40
CA LEU A 583 3.63 43.54 -6.69
C LEU A 583 2.78 44.80 -6.50
N LEU A 584 1.98 44.88 -5.42
CA LEU A 584 1.14 46.01 -5.02
C LEU A 584 1.38 46.45 -3.56
#